data_AF-A0AA43A2T4-F1
#
_entry.id   AF-A0AA43A2T4-F1
#
_cell.length_a   1.000
_cell.length_b   1.000
_cell.length_c   1.000
_cell.angle_alpha   90.00
_cell.angle_beta   90.00
_cell.angle_gamma   90.00
#
_symmetry.space_group_name_H-M   'P 1'
#
loop_
_entity.id
_entity.type
_entity.pdbx_description
1 polymer ?
#
loop_
_entity_poly.entity_id
_entity_poly.type
_entity_poly.pdbx_seq_one_letter_code
_entity_poly.pdbx_strand_id
1 'polypeptide(L)' 'MLTGMGADGAGGLASMYKQGAHSIAQDETSCAGFGVPKASVARAVATQILPLEHITEVVPGLFAH' A
#
# COMPACT_ATOMS: atom_id res chain seq x y z
N MET A 1 0.12 2.51 -0.52
CA MET A 1 1.55 2.83 -0.76
C MET A 1 1.90 2.39 -2.15
N LEU A 2 2.19 3.36 -3.01
CA LEU A 2 2.54 3.13 -4.40
C LEU A 2 4.06 3.05 -4.58
N THR A 3 4.48 2.78 -5.81
CA THR A 3 5.87 2.77 -6.27
C THR A 3 6.69 3.93 -5.70
N GLY A 4 7.93 3.64 -5.32
CA GLY A 4 8.85 4.61 -4.73
C GLY A 4 10.11 3.96 -4.18
N MET A 5 11.17 4.74 -4.04
CA MET A 5 12.43 4.30 -3.42
C MET A 5 12.40 4.50 -1.90
N GLY A 6 13.21 3.72 -1.18
CA GLY A 6 13.37 3.86 0.27
C GLY A 6 12.22 3.27 1.08
N ALA A 7 12.01 3.78 2.30
CA ALA A 7 11.07 3.21 3.27
C ALA A 7 10.14 4.25 3.93
N ASP A 8 10.23 5.52 3.51
CA ASP A 8 9.68 6.68 4.23
C ASP A 8 8.15 6.60 4.34
N GLY A 9 7.46 6.17 3.29
CA GLY A 9 5.99 6.03 3.30
C GLY A 9 5.48 4.90 4.20
N ALA A 10 6.29 3.89 4.48
CA ALA A 10 5.83 2.71 5.21
C ALA A 10 5.72 2.92 6.73
N GLY A 11 6.40 3.93 7.29
CA GLY A 11 6.19 4.35 8.69
C GLY A 11 4.83 5.03 8.90
N GLY A 12 4.46 5.93 7.96
CA GLY A 12 3.14 6.55 7.96
C GLY A 12 2.01 5.52 7.79
N LEU A 13 2.18 4.58 6.84
CA LEU A 13 1.21 3.49 6.65
C LEU A 13 1.04 2.65 7.93
N ALA A 14 2.14 2.34 8.63
CA ALA A 14 2.08 1.59 9.88
C ALA A 14 1.29 2.32 10.98
N SER A 15 1.40 3.64 11.06
CA SER A 15 0.61 4.45 11.99
C SER A 15 -0.88 4.40 11.68
N MET A 16 -1.25 4.45 10.40
CA MET A 16 -2.64 4.34 9.95
C MET A 16 -3.20 2.93 10.17
N TYR A 17 -2.42 1.89 9.85
CA TYR A 17 -2.80 0.49 10.06
C TYR A 17 -3.11 0.20 11.53
N LYS A 18 -2.29 0.72 12.46
CA LYS A 18 -2.54 0.61 13.92
C LYS A 18 -3.84 1.27 14.37
N GLN A 19 -4.35 2.23 13.63
CA GLN A 19 -5.63 2.90 13.89
C GLN A 19 -6.82 2.22 13.20
N GLY A 20 -6.59 1.07 12.54
CA GLY A 20 -7.62 0.31 11.83
C GLY A 20 -7.88 0.78 10.41
N ALA A 21 -7.01 1.62 9.83
CA ALA A 21 -7.15 2.04 8.44
C ALA A 21 -6.90 0.86 7.49
N HIS A 22 -7.65 0.83 6.39
CA HIS A 22 -7.38 -0.09 5.29
C HIS A 22 -6.08 0.32 4.59
N SER A 23 -5.14 -0.62 4.41
CA SER A 23 -3.79 -0.31 3.96
C SER A 23 -3.39 -1.13 2.73
N ILE A 24 -3.38 -0.49 1.58
CA ILE A 24 -3.05 -1.14 0.30
C ILE A 24 -1.59 -0.86 -0.06
N ALA A 25 -0.85 -1.86 -0.54
CA ALA A 25 0.46 -1.70 -1.18
C ALA A 25 0.39 -2.10 -2.67
N GLN A 26 1.12 -1.38 -3.51
CA GLN A 26 1.27 -1.75 -4.93
C GLN A 26 2.15 -2.99 -5.07
N ASP A 27 1.80 -3.90 -5.96
CA ASP A 27 2.59 -5.10 -6.24
C ASP A 27 3.89 -4.76 -7.01
N GLU A 28 4.83 -5.70 -7.04
CA GLU A 28 6.14 -5.50 -7.66
C GLU A 28 6.08 -5.36 -9.18
N THR A 29 5.15 -6.05 -9.85
CA THR A 29 5.12 -6.13 -11.32
C THR A 29 4.61 -4.84 -11.96
N SER A 30 3.78 -4.07 -11.25
CA SER A 30 3.30 -2.76 -11.71
C SER A 30 4.16 -1.59 -11.21
N CYS A 31 5.16 -1.82 -10.35
CA CYS A 31 6.00 -0.76 -9.78
C CYS A 31 7.14 -0.34 -10.71
N ALA A 32 7.37 0.97 -10.82
CA ALA A 32 8.62 1.50 -11.38
C ALA A 32 9.81 1.34 -10.41
N GLY A 33 9.53 1.27 -9.10
CA GLY A 33 10.49 1.00 -8.04
C GLY A 33 9.81 0.40 -6.81
N PHE A 34 10.20 -0.81 -6.43
CA PHE A 34 9.56 -1.59 -5.37
C PHE A 34 10.22 -1.40 -3.99
N GLY A 35 10.62 -0.17 -3.64
CA GLY A 35 11.23 0.14 -2.35
C GLY A 35 10.20 0.30 -1.24
N VAL A 36 9.36 1.33 -1.34
CA VAL A 36 8.34 1.65 -0.33
C VAL A 36 7.30 0.52 -0.20
N PRO A 37 6.75 -0.06 -1.28
CA PRO A 37 5.81 -1.16 -1.14
C PRO A 37 6.43 -2.39 -0.46
N LYS A 38 7.67 -2.76 -0.81
CA LYS A 38 8.43 -3.83 -0.13
C LYS A 38 8.60 -3.56 1.36
N ALA A 39 8.89 -2.31 1.75
CA ALA A 39 9.01 -1.93 3.14
C ALA A 39 7.67 -1.98 3.90
N SER A 40 6.54 -1.68 3.25
CA SER A 40 5.19 -1.84 3.81
C SER A 40 4.83 -3.32 4.02
N VAL A 41 5.14 -4.17 3.04
CA VAL A 41 4.88 -5.62 3.12
C VAL A 41 5.75 -6.29 4.19
N ALA A 42 7.05 -5.98 4.23
CA ALA A 42 7.98 -6.54 5.21
C ALA A 42 7.61 -6.18 6.67
N ARG A 43 6.89 -5.07 6.87
CA ARG A 43 6.37 -4.65 8.18
C ARG A 43 5.02 -5.27 8.54
N ALA A 44 4.42 -6.06 7.64
CA ALA A 44 3.08 -6.64 7.78
C ALA A 44 1.99 -5.58 8.02
N VAL A 45 2.13 -4.40 7.40
CA VAL A 45 1.18 -3.28 7.53
C VAL A 45 0.39 -3.02 6.24
N ALA A 46 0.52 -3.89 5.23
CA ALA A 46 -0.32 -3.89 4.04
C ALA A 46 -1.37 -4.99 4.16
N THR A 47 -2.65 -4.62 4.26
CA THR A 47 -3.78 -5.57 4.26
C THR A 47 -4.06 -6.14 2.88
N GLN A 48 -3.67 -5.44 1.81
CA GLN A 48 -3.78 -5.89 0.43
C GLN A 48 -2.54 -5.52 -0.38
N ILE A 49 -2.19 -6.38 -1.33
CA ILE A 49 -1.14 -6.14 -2.32
C ILE A 49 -1.77 -6.29 -3.69
N LEU A 50 -1.78 -5.22 -4.50
CA LEU A 50 -2.55 -5.14 -5.73
C LEU A 50 -1.75 -4.50 -6.88
N PRO A 51 -1.97 -4.94 -8.14
CA PRO A 51 -1.61 -4.18 -9.33
C PRO A 51 -2.17 -2.77 -9.33
N LEU A 52 -1.42 -1.84 -9.93
CA LEU A 52 -1.79 -0.42 -9.98
C LEU A 52 -3.21 -0.20 -10.51
N GLU A 53 -3.58 -0.92 -11.55
CA GLU A 53 -4.90 -0.91 -12.16
C GLU A 53 -6.00 -1.32 -11.16
N HIS A 54 -5.77 -2.36 -10.37
CA HIS A 54 -6.75 -2.85 -9.40
C HIS A 54 -6.86 -1.94 -8.16
N ILE A 55 -5.83 -1.16 -7.83
CA ILE A 55 -5.93 -0.17 -6.75
C ILE A 55 -7.02 0.85 -7.06
N THR A 56 -7.13 1.30 -8.32
CA THR A 56 -8.16 2.27 -8.71
C THR A 56 -9.58 1.71 -8.67
N GLU A 57 -9.73 0.40 -8.80
CA GLU A 57 -11.02 -0.30 -8.70
C GLU A 57 -11.47 -0.46 -7.24
N VAL A 58 -10.52 -0.77 -6.34
CA VAL A 58 -10.82 -1.05 -4.92
C VAL A 58 -11.08 0.21 -4.11
N VAL A 59 -10.29 1.27 -4.32
CA VAL A 59 -10.31 2.48 -3.49
C VAL A 59 -11.71 3.12 -3.37
N PRO A 60 -12.48 3.32 -4.47
CA PRO A 60 -13.84 3.88 -4.37
C PRO A 60 -14.78 3.04 -3.49
N GLY A 61 -14.66 1.71 -3.56
CA GLY A 61 -15.49 0.79 -2.77
C GLY A 61 -15.26 0.87 -1.26
N LEU A 62 -14.10 1.38 -0.82
CA LEU A 62 -13.81 1.56 0.61
C LEU A 62 -14.60 2.71 1.25
N PHE A 63 -15.15 3.61 0.45
CA PHE A 63 -15.88 4.80 0.91
C PHE A 63 -17.36 4.79 0.52
N ALA A 64 -17.80 3.77 -0.22
CA ALA A 64 -19.20 3.61 -0.59
C ALA A 64 -20.00 3.18 0.66
N HIS A 65 -20.80 4.11 1.18
CA HIS A 65 -21.78 3.91 2.24
C HIS A 65 -23.19 4.13 1.69
#